data_AF-A0A934BZ41-F1
#
_entry.id   AF-A0A934BZ41-F1
#
_cell.length_a   1.000
_cell.length_b   1.000
_cell.length_c   1.000
_cell.angle_alpha   90.00
_cell.angle_beta   90.00
_cell.angle_gamma   90.00
#
_symmetry.space_group_name_H-M   'P 1'
#
loop_
_entity.id
_entity.type
_entity.pdbx_description
1 polymer ?
#
loop_
_entity_poly.entity_id
_entity_poly.type
_entity_poly.pdbx_seq_one_letter_code
_entity_poly.pdbx_strand_id
1 'polypeptide(L)'
;MSVLKTLQQRLAPELNFLFTIPPVETPVGWDCGWRPHEHAWHTYFVARMFGSRASLCTGDYALLSRLMPPLTTLEREPKHAWCTIGELTPVDLSMTFAHFANVPQLRTAITGEGVNGDWIVRYSEDEAILDENVESGNEILFIQRQVIADTAEALLEDPGRFLPPPPPAASDNWVAHHGPDIHLKIALHCYRYAAGNGRSIRNKASREEAMTWIASTYADPKPAILKLLVA
;
A
#
# COMPACT_ATOMS: atom_id res chain seq x y z
N MET A 1 -3.05 20.30 7.48
CA MET A 1 -3.86 19.35 6.69
C MET A 1 -3.81 18.02 7.43
N SER A 2 -4.94 17.33 7.62
CA SER A 2 -4.95 16.02 8.29
C SER A 2 -4.07 15.02 7.52
N VAL A 3 -3.31 14.19 8.25
CA VAL A 3 -2.45 13.14 7.65
C VAL A 3 -3.28 12.24 6.74
N LEU A 4 -4.50 11.85 7.14
CA LEU A 4 -5.36 10.99 6.33
C LEU A 4 -5.75 11.63 5.00
N LYS A 5 -6.12 12.92 5.03
CA LYS A 5 -6.45 13.67 3.82
C LYS A 5 -5.22 13.74 2.90
N THR A 6 -4.04 13.94 3.46
CA THR A 6 -2.78 13.92 2.72
C THR A 6 -2.51 12.54 2.11
N LEU A 7 -2.71 11.46 2.87
CA LEU A 7 -2.53 10.09 2.37
C LEU A 7 -3.49 9.79 1.21
N GLN A 8 -4.77 10.11 1.35
CA GLN A 8 -5.78 9.86 0.30
C GLN A 8 -5.58 10.73 -0.95
N GLN A 9 -5.33 12.03 -0.78
CA GLN A 9 -5.37 12.99 -1.90
C GLN A 9 -4.00 13.16 -2.58
N ARG A 10 -2.91 12.88 -1.87
CA ARG A 10 -1.56 13.06 -2.40
C ARG A 10 -0.81 11.74 -2.48
N LEU A 11 -0.77 10.95 -1.42
CA LEU A 11 0.07 9.75 -1.41
C LEU A 11 -0.49 8.63 -2.30
N ALA A 12 -1.76 8.26 -2.12
CA ALA A 12 -2.37 7.13 -2.84
C ALA A 12 -2.26 7.27 -4.37
N PRO A 13 -2.50 8.45 -4.99
CA PRO A 13 -2.30 8.60 -6.43
C PRO A 13 -0.85 8.41 -6.90
N GLU A 14 0.15 8.81 -6.11
CA GLU A 14 1.57 8.61 -6.47
C GLU A 14 1.94 7.12 -6.39
N LEU A 15 1.53 6.45 -5.32
CA LEU A 15 1.82 5.03 -5.13
C LEU A 15 1.09 4.17 -6.18
N ASN A 16 -0.18 4.46 -6.45
CA ASN A 16 -0.93 3.75 -7.49
C ASN A 16 -0.29 3.93 -8.88
N PHE A 17 0.25 5.11 -9.19
CA PHE A 17 0.96 5.34 -10.45
C PHE A 17 2.25 4.52 -10.55
N LEU A 18 2.95 4.28 -9.44
CA LEU A 18 4.19 3.50 -9.41
C LEU A 18 3.96 1.99 -9.35
N PHE A 19 2.94 1.54 -8.61
CA PHE A 19 2.86 0.16 -8.16
C PHE A 19 1.62 -0.58 -8.62
N THR A 20 0.53 0.11 -9.00
CA THR A 20 -0.63 -0.57 -9.58
C THR A 20 -0.30 -1.03 -10.99
N ILE A 21 -0.39 -2.34 -11.21
CA ILE A 21 -0.19 -2.98 -12.51
C ILE A 21 -1.43 -3.77 -12.91
N PRO A 22 -1.58 -4.15 -14.19
CA PRO A 22 -2.64 -5.04 -14.61
C PRO A 22 -2.64 -6.36 -13.82
N PRO A 23 -3.81 -6.89 -13.45
CA PRO A 23 -3.90 -8.17 -12.76
C PRO A 23 -3.41 -9.31 -13.66
N VAL A 24 -2.84 -10.35 -13.05
CA VAL A 24 -2.28 -11.49 -13.75
C VAL A 24 -2.64 -12.79 -13.02
N GLU A 25 -2.96 -13.82 -13.78
CA GLU A 25 -3.16 -15.16 -13.23
C GLU A 25 -1.80 -15.80 -12.93
N THR A 26 -1.65 -16.36 -11.73
CA THR A 26 -0.44 -17.05 -11.28
C THR A 26 -0.78 -18.48 -10.86
N PRO A 27 0.21 -19.38 -10.68
CA PRO A 27 -0.05 -20.73 -10.18
C PRO A 27 -0.75 -20.81 -8.82
N VAL A 28 -0.71 -19.73 -8.03
CA VAL A 28 -1.33 -19.65 -6.69
C VAL A 28 -2.63 -18.82 -6.68
N GLY A 29 -3.11 -18.38 -7.85
CA GLY A 29 -4.31 -17.58 -8.01
C GLY A 29 -4.06 -16.22 -8.67
N TRP A 30 -5.07 -15.35 -8.63
CA TRP A 30 -5.00 -14.02 -9.21
C TRP A 30 -4.14 -13.08 -8.36
N ASP A 31 -3.05 -12.55 -8.93
CA ASP A 31 -2.41 -11.33 -8.44
C ASP A 31 -3.23 -10.15 -9.00
N CYS A 32 -3.84 -9.37 -8.11
CA CYS A 32 -4.67 -8.23 -8.49
C CYS A 32 -3.86 -7.00 -8.93
N GLY A 33 -2.53 -7.09 -8.88
CA GLY A 33 -1.63 -6.02 -9.30
C GLY A 33 -1.56 -4.85 -8.32
N TRP A 34 -2.06 -5.01 -7.10
CA TRP A 34 -2.12 -3.93 -6.10
C TRP A 34 -0.79 -3.66 -5.39
N ARG A 35 0.11 -4.64 -5.33
CA ARG A 35 1.42 -4.49 -4.64
C ARG A 35 1.27 -3.92 -3.21
N PRO A 36 0.53 -4.62 -2.33
CA PRO A 36 0.10 -4.05 -1.06
C PRO A 36 1.24 -3.79 -0.08
N HIS A 37 2.30 -4.60 -0.11
CA HIS A 37 3.46 -4.42 0.76
C HIS A 37 4.23 -3.14 0.45
N GLU A 38 4.44 -2.83 -0.82
CA GLU A 38 5.07 -1.59 -1.25
C GLU A 38 4.25 -0.38 -0.79
N HIS A 39 2.93 -0.44 -1.00
CA HIS A 39 2.03 0.63 -0.55
C HIS A 39 2.05 0.81 0.97
N ALA A 40 1.93 -0.28 1.74
CA ALA A 40 1.93 -0.24 3.19
C ALA A 40 3.27 0.28 3.73
N TRP A 41 4.40 -0.19 3.21
CA TRP A 41 5.74 0.24 3.62
C TRP A 41 5.93 1.75 3.41
N HIS A 42 5.57 2.27 2.23
CA HIS A 42 5.66 3.71 1.97
C HIS A 42 4.67 4.53 2.79
N THR A 43 3.45 4.03 2.99
CA THR A 43 2.42 4.67 3.82
C THR A 43 2.86 4.79 5.27
N TYR A 44 3.41 3.73 5.83
CA TYR A 44 3.99 3.71 7.18
C TYR A 44 5.04 4.79 7.36
N PHE A 45 6.06 4.83 6.48
CA PHE A 45 7.13 5.81 6.60
C PHE A 45 6.64 7.24 6.43
N VAL A 46 5.74 7.50 5.49
CA VAL A 46 5.14 8.84 5.33
C VAL A 46 4.37 9.25 6.58
N ALA A 47 3.53 8.37 7.13
CA ALA A 47 2.78 8.66 8.35
C ALA A 47 3.69 8.94 9.55
N ARG A 48 4.74 8.12 9.73
CA ARG A 48 5.73 8.31 10.79
C ARG A 48 6.51 9.62 10.64
N MET A 49 6.92 9.99 9.43
CA MET A 49 7.59 11.28 9.16
C MET A 49 6.67 12.50 9.30
N PHE A 50 5.34 12.31 9.35
CA PHE A 50 4.38 13.33 9.77
C PHE A 50 4.11 13.31 11.29
N GLY A 51 4.86 12.52 12.07
CA GLY A 51 4.71 12.41 13.52
C GLY A 51 3.51 11.57 13.98
N SER A 52 2.88 10.80 13.09
CA SER A 52 1.76 9.93 13.47
C SER A 52 2.25 8.60 14.03
N ARG A 53 1.54 8.04 15.02
CA ARG A 53 1.69 6.62 15.39
C ARG A 53 1.24 5.76 14.21
N ALA A 54 2.09 4.86 13.74
CA ALA A 54 1.74 3.93 12.68
C ALA A 54 2.36 2.56 12.92
N SER A 55 1.65 1.51 12.51
CA SER A 55 2.09 0.12 12.51
C SER A 55 1.84 -0.51 11.14
N LEU A 56 2.71 -1.42 10.73
CA LEU A 56 2.48 -2.27 9.56
C LEU A 56 1.71 -3.51 9.99
N CYS A 57 0.70 -3.88 9.21
CA CYS A 57 -0.10 -5.07 9.42
C CYS A 57 -0.06 -5.94 8.17
N THR A 58 -0.09 -7.26 8.38
CA THR A 58 -0.34 -8.24 7.32
C THR A 58 -1.51 -9.13 7.70
N GLY A 59 -2.20 -9.64 6.70
CA GLY A 59 -3.28 -10.58 6.90
C GLY A 59 -4.07 -10.84 5.64
N ASP A 60 -5.28 -11.35 5.80
CA ASP A 60 -6.10 -11.73 4.67
C ASP A 60 -7.02 -10.59 4.22
N TYR A 61 -7.32 -10.57 2.92
CA TYR A 61 -8.49 -9.86 2.42
C TYR A 61 -9.51 -10.82 1.83
N ALA A 62 -10.77 -10.40 1.80
CA ALA A 62 -11.79 -10.96 0.93
C ALA A 62 -12.61 -9.83 0.27
N LEU A 63 -12.71 -9.87 -1.06
CA LEU A 63 -13.63 -9.04 -1.83
C LEU A 63 -14.79 -9.91 -2.27
N LEU A 64 -15.98 -9.54 -1.79
CA LEU A 64 -17.22 -10.27 -2.02
C LEU A 64 -18.16 -9.37 -2.79
N SER A 65 -18.45 -9.74 -4.04
CA SER A 65 -19.39 -9.01 -4.88
C SER A 65 -20.12 -9.98 -5.79
N ARG A 66 -21.37 -9.66 -6.17
CA ARG A 66 -22.08 -10.40 -7.23
C ARG A 66 -21.56 -10.10 -8.63
N LEU A 67 -20.73 -9.06 -8.78
CA LEU A 67 -20.24 -8.57 -10.07
C LEU A 67 -18.91 -9.22 -10.48
N MET A 68 -18.28 -9.97 -9.59
CA MET A 68 -17.02 -10.66 -9.85
C MET A 68 -16.89 -11.92 -8.98
N PRO A 69 -16.09 -12.91 -9.40
CA PRO A 69 -15.70 -14.00 -8.51
C PRO A 69 -15.04 -13.46 -7.23
N PRO A 70 -15.22 -14.11 -6.08
CA PRO A 70 -14.53 -13.72 -4.85
C PRO A 70 -13.02 -13.64 -5.06
N LEU A 71 -12.43 -12.51 -4.68
CA LEU A 71 -10.98 -12.36 -4.63
C LEU A 71 -10.56 -12.44 -3.17
N THR A 72 -9.54 -13.25 -2.88
CA THR A 72 -9.09 -13.43 -1.51
C THR A 72 -7.66 -13.96 -1.45
N THR A 73 -6.99 -13.65 -0.33
CA THR A 73 -5.71 -14.24 0.07
C THR A 73 -5.84 -15.34 1.13
N LEU A 74 -7.07 -15.73 1.51
CA LEU A 74 -7.29 -16.87 2.41
C LEU A 74 -6.55 -18.10 1.87
N GLU A 75 -5.78 -18.74 2.75
CA GLU A 75 -4.91 -19.90 2.42
C GLU A 75 -3.83 -19.64 1.34
N ARG A 76 -3.58 -18.39 0.96
CA ARG A 76 -2.59 -18.00 -0.05
C ARG A 76 -1.49 -17.14 0.55
N GLU A 77 -0.35 -17.17 -0.12
CA GLU A 77 0.79 -16.29 0.14
C GLU A 77 1.22 -15.59 -1.16
N PRO A 78 1.78 -14.36 -1.08
CA PRO A 78 1.94 -13.57 0.14
C PRO A 78 0.60 -13.02 0.65
N LYS A 79 0.48 -12.83 1.97
CA LYS A 79 -0.64 -12.11 2.60
C LYS A 79 -0.80 -10.68 2.07
N HIS A 80 -1.96 -10.07 2.30
CA HIS A 80 -2.16 -8.66 2.04
C HIS A 80 -1.52 -7.82 3.14
N ALA A 81 -1.27 -6.54 2.84
CA ALA A 81 -0.57 -5.64 3.74
C ALA A 81 -1.21 -4.25 3.77
N TRP A 82 -1.29 -3.67 4.95
CA TRP A 82 -1.87 -2.34 5.19
C TRP A 82 -1.21 -1.70 6.42
N CYS A 83 -1.68 -0.52 6.81
CA CYS A 83 -1.25 0.15 8.03
C CYS A 83 -2.40 0.32 9.03
N THR A 84 -2.03 0.40 10.31
CA THR A 84 -2.83 1.09 11.33
C THR A 84 -2.19 2.45 11.58
N ILE A 85 -2.96 3.54 11.55
CA ILE A 85 -2.46 4.91 11.77
C ILE A 85 -3.31 5.60 12.84
N GLY A 86 -2.70 5.94 13.97
CA GLY A 86 -3.43 6.38 15.16
C GLY A 86 -4.35 5.26 15.64
N GLU A 87 -5.66 5.51 15.60
CA GLU A 87 -6.72 4.54 15.93
C GLU A 87 -7.45 4.02 14.69
N LEU A 88 -6.98 4.35 13.48
CA LEU A 88 -7.63 3.95 12.24
C LEU A 88 -6.98 2.70 11.66
N THR A 89 -7.82 1.70 11.43
CA THR A 89 -7.49 0.45 10.75
C THR A 89 -8.73 -0.02 9.95
N PRO A 90 -8.57 -0.56 8.74
CA PRO A 90 -7.32 -0.66 7.99
C PRO A 90 -7.06 0.64 7.20
N VAL A 91 -5.79 1.05 7.10
CA VAL A 91 -5.36 2.09 6.15
C VAL A 91 -4.66 1.41 4.98
N ASP A 92 -5.38 1.29 3.86
CA ASP A 92 -4.90 0.63 2.65
C ASP A 92 -5.02 1.58 1.44
N LEU A 93 -3.86 1.94 0.88
CA LEU A 93 -3.76 2.80 -0.30
C LEU A 93 -3.58 2.01 -1.59
N SER A 94 -3.40 0.69 -1.52
CA SER A 94 -3.10 -0.21 -2.64
C SER A 94 -4.35 -0.66 -3.37
N MET A 95 -5.42 -0.93 -2.64
CA MET A 95 -6.63 -1.50 -3.20
C MET A 95 -7.33 -0.48 -4.10
N THR A 96 -7.34 -0.77 -5.40
CA THR A 96 -7.97 0.05 -6.43
C THR A 96 -8.58 -0.83 -7.51
N PHE A 97 -9.76 -0.46 -8.01
CA PHE A 97 -10.47 -1.24 -9.01
C PHE A 97 -10.24 -0.74 -10.44
N ALA A 98 -9.17 0.04 -10.66
CA ALA A 98 -8.88 0.66 -11.95
C ALA A 98 -8.77 -0.35 -13.12
N HIS A 99 -8.35 -1.59 -12.85
CA HIS A 99 -8.26 -2.67 -13.84
C HIS A 99 -9.48 -3.61 -13.85
N PHE A 100 -10.47 -3.37 -12.98
CA PHE A 100 -11.69 -4.18 -12.84
C PHE A 100 -12.90 -3.37 -13.33
N ALA A 101 -13.00 -3.18 -14.64
CA ALA A 101 -13.95 -2.23 -15.26
C ALA A 101 -15.43 -2.46 -14.91
N ASN A 102 -15.83 -3.69 -14.61
CA ASN A 102 -17.23 -4.04 -14.32
C ASN A 102 -17.61 -3.92 -12.84
N VAL A 103 -16.65 -3.50 -12.00
CA VAL A 103 -16.78 -3.46 -10.56
C VAL A 103 -16.86 -1.99 -10.11
N PRO A 104 -17.77 -1.64 -9.18
CA PRO A 104 -17.85 -0.29 -8.64
C PRO A 104 -16.51 0.18 -8.12
N GLN A 105 -16.11 1.40 -8.47
CA GLN A 105 -14.85 1.95 -7.99
C GLN A 105 -14.97 2.42 -6.55
N LEU A 106 -13.89 2.32 -5.79
CA LEU A 106 -13.81 2.98 -4.48
C LEU A 106 -13.89 4.49 -4.65
N ARG A 107 -14.57 5.17 -3.72
CA ARG A 107 -14.67 6.63 -3.72
C ARG A 107 -13.33 7.27 -3.38
N THR A 108 -12.59 6.67 -2.44
CA THR A 108 -11.25 7.07 -2.01
C THR A 108 -10.44 5.85 -1.60
N ALA A 109 -9.13 6.02 -1.37
CA ALA A 109 -8.34 5.01 -0.67
C ALA A 109 -8.96 4.68 0.71
N ILE A 110 -8.77 3.44 1.17
CA ILE A 110 -9.37 2.90 2.39
C ILE A 110 -8.62 3.45 3.60
N THR A 111 -9.35 4.05 4.54
CA THR A 111 -8.79 4.65 5.76
C THR A 111 -9.70 4.40 6.96
N GLY A 112 -9.99 3.13 7.21
CA GLY A 112 -10.93 2.68 8.23
C GLY A 112 -12.13 1.92 7.66
N GLU A 113 -12.93 1.37 8.57
CA GLU A 113 -14.18 0.67 8.28
C GLU A 113 -15.31 1.62 7.83
N GLY A 114 -16.34 1.04 7.22
CA GLY A 114 -17.56 1.72 6.81
C GLY A 114 -17.71 1.86 5.30
N VAL A 115 -18.60 2.77 4.89
CA VAL A 115 -18.99 2.95 3.49
C VAL A 115 -17.89 3.68 2.70
N ASN A 116 -17.47 3.09 1.58
CA ASN A 116 -16.54 3.70 0.62
C ASN A 116 -17.07 3.56 -0.82
N GLY A 117 -17.95 4.49 -1.21
CA GLY A 117 -18.68 4.36 -2.47
C GLY A 117 -19.75 3.28 -2.35
N ASP A 118 -19.75 2.34 -3.29
CA ASP A 118 -20.68 1.20 -3.30
C ASP A 118 -20.17 -0.01 -2.50
N TRP A 119 -19.09 0.17 -1.74
CA TRP A 119 -18.45 -0.87 -0.93
C TRP A 119 -18.62 -0.62 0.56
N ILE A 120 -18.80 -1.70 1.32
CA ILE A 120 -18.66 -1.71 2.78
C ILE A 120 -17.31 -2.32 3.13
N VAL A 121 -16.46 -1.55 3.83
CA VAL A 121 -15.19 -2.02 4.37
C VAL A 121 -15.40 -2.48 5.81
N ARG A 122 -14.94 -3.69 6.14
CA ARG A 122 -14.91 -4.22 7.49
C ARG A 122 -13.52 -4.71 7.85
N TYR A 123 -13.21 -4.71 9.13
CA TYR A 123 -11.95 -5.19 9.66
C TYR A 123 -12.17 -6.05 10.90
N SER A 124 -11.42 -7.15 11.00
CA SER A 124 -11.44 -8.06 12.13
C SER A 124 -10.04 -8.60 12.40
N GLU A 125 -9.81 -9.04 13.63
CA GLU A 125 -8.68 -9.89 14.01
C GLU A 125 -9.08 -11.38 14.06
N ASP A 126 -10.38 -11.67 13.92
CA ASP A 126 -10.98 -13.00 13.92
C ASP A 126 -11.54 -13.35 12.54
N GLU A 127 -11.25 -14.56 12.08
CA GLU A 127 -11.71 -15.11 10.81
C GLU A 127 -13.22 -15.43 10.81
N ALA A 128 -13.85 -15.52 11.98
CA ALA A 128 -15.30 -15.69 12.13
C ALA A 128 -16.12 -14.58 11.45
N ILE A 129 -15.51 -13.44 11.09
CA ILE A 129 -16.15 -12.39 10.28
C ILE A 129 -16.63 -12.91 8.91
N LEU A 130 -16.04 -14.00 8.40
CA LEU A 130 -16.48 -14.63 7.15
C LEU A 130 -17.80 -15.40 7.29
N ASP A 131 -18.16 -15.80 8.51
CA ASP A 131 -19.40 -16.51 8.81
C ASP A 131 -20.58 -15.54 9.01
N GLU A 132 -20.31 -14.24 9.15
CA GLU A 132 -21.34 -13.21 9.19
C GLU A 132 -22.05 -13.11 7.83
N ASN A 133 -23.38 -13.00 7.86
CA ASN A 133 -24.14 -12.83 6.62
C ASN A 133 -23.66 -11.57 5.89
N VAL A 134 -23.13 -11.76 4.68
CA VAL A 134 -22.75 -10.68 3.75
C VAL A 134 -24.02 -10.04 3.22
N GLU A 135 -24.54 -9.08 3.97
CA GLU A 135 -25.87 -8.48 3.75
C GLU A 135 -25.87 -7.44 2.61
N SER A 136 -24.73 -6.82 2.29
CA SER A 136 -24.68 -5.54 1.56
C SER A 136 -24.28 -5.60 0.08
N GLY A 137 -24.02 -6.80 -0.46
CA GLY A 137 -23.83 -7.04 -1.89
C GLY A 137 -22.42 -6.78 -2.45
N ASN A 138 -21.68 -5.81 -1.90
CA ASN A 138 -20.27 -5.51 -2.21
C ASN A 138 -19.49 -5.23 -0.91
N GLU A 139 -18.69 -6.19 -0.46
CA GLU A 139 -17.94 -6.11 0.80
C GLU A 139 -16.45 -6.32 0.61
N ILE A 140 -15.67 -5.58 1.38
CA ILE A 140 -14.21 -5.72 1.51
C ILE A 140 -13.93 -6.03 2.96
N LEU A 141 -13.44 -7.24 3.21
CA LEU A 141 -13.09 -7.72 4.54
C LEU A 141 -11.56 -7.73 4.67
N PHE A 142 -11.05 -7.17 5.75
CA PHE A 142 -9.66 -7.32 6.17
C PHE A 142 -9.61 -8.16 7.44
N ILE A 143 -8.77 -9.19 7.45
CA ILE A 143 -8.59 -10.08 8.60
C ILE A 143 -7.12 -10.02 9.01
N GLN A 144 -6.80 -9.31 10.08
CA GLN A 144 -5.43 -9.16 10.54
C GLN A 144 -4.87 -10.50 11.04
N ARG A 145 -3.69 -10.87 10.56
CA ARG A 145 -2.95 -12.05 11.05
C ARG A 145 -1.74 -11.66 11.87
N GLN A 146 -1.11 -10.54 11.53
CA GLN A 146 0.11 -10.10 12.18
C GLN A 146 0.24 -8.58 12.19
N VAL A 147 0.72 -8.04 13.31
CA VAL A 147 1.30 -6.70 13.40
C VAL A 147 2.82 -6.86 13.38
N ILE A 148 3.49 -6.13 12.50
CA ILE A 148 4.94 -6.22 12.34
C ILE A 148 5.62 -5.49 13.49
N ALA A 149 6.51 -6.20 14.20
CA ALA A 149 7.18 -5.70 15.39
C ALA A 149 8.49 -4.94 15.12
N ASP A 150 8.99 -4.95 13.88
CA ASP A 150 10.22 -4.24 13.51
C ASP A 150 10.10 -2.72 13.70
N THR A 151 11.20 -2.10 14.15
CA THR A 151 11.26 -0.64 14.28
C THR A 151 11.43 0.02 12.91
N ALA A 152 11.15 1.33 12.85
CA ALA A 152 11.36 2.11 11.63
C ALA A 152 12.85 2.05 11.18
N GLU A 153 13.78 2.08 12.12
CA GLU A 153 15.22 1.98 11.86
C GLU A 153 15.60 0.61 11.28
N ALA A 154 15.05 -0.47 11.82
CA ALA A 154 15.30 -1.82 11.32
C ALA A 154 14.76 -1.99 9.88
N LEU A 155 13.57 -1.46 9.60
CA LEU A 155 12.95 -1.47 8.27
C LEU A 155 13.69 -0.58 7.26
N LEU A 156 14.38 0.48 7.70
CA LEU A 156 15.24 1.31 6.85
C LEU A 156 16.58 0.65 6.55
N GLU A 157 17.11 -0.14 7.49
CA GLU A 157 18.33 -0.94 7.25
C GLU A 157 18.06 -2.05 6.24
N ASP A 158 16.93 -2.74 6.41
CA ASP A 158 16.57 -3.89 5.60
C ASP A 158 15.08 -3.87 5.25
N PRO A 159 14.71 -3.27 4.10
CA PRO A 159 13.33 -3.28 3.62
C PRO A 159 12.79 -4.69 3.38
N GLY A 160 13.65 -5.69 3.16
CA GLY A 160 13.27 -7.09 2.93
C GLY A 160 12.67 -7.79 4.15
N ARG A 161 12.75 -7.17 5.34
CA ARG A 161 12.02 -7.60 6.54
C ARG A 161 10.50 -7.55 6.39
N PHE A 162 10.01 -6.74 5.45
CA PHE A 162 8.59 -6.57 5.20
C PHE A 162 8.22 -6.70 3.72
N LEU A 163 9.05 -6.17 2.82
CA LEU A 163 8.80 -6.26 1.39
C LEU A 163 9.10 -7.68 0.91
N PRO A 164 8.15 -8.34 0.20
CA PRO A 164 8.41 -9.65 -0.38
C PRO A 164 9.53 -9.53 -1.43
N PRO A 165 10.30 -10.62 -1.65
CA PRO A 165 11.32 -10.62 -2.68
C PRO A 165 10.68 -10.34 -4.04
N PRO A 166 11.35 -9.56 -4.92
CA PRO A 166 10.84 -9.30 -6.25
C PRO A 166 10.74 -10.63 -7.04
N PRO A 167 9.74 -10.78 -7.94
CA PRO A 167 9.63 -11.99 -8.74
C PRO A 167 10.89 -12.19 -9.60
N PRO A 168 11.42 -13.42 -9.76
CA PRO A 168 12.72 -13.70 -10.39
C PRO A 168 12.90 -13.17 -11.82
N ALA A 169 11.80 -12.97 -12.56
CA ALA A 169 11.79 -12.52 -13.95
C ALA A 169 11.12 -11.16 -14.16
N ALA A 170 10.85 -10.41 -13.08
CA ALA A 170 10.12 -9.15 -13.19
C ALA A 170 11.04 -8.02 -13.69
N SER A 171 10.62 -7.37 -14.78
CA SER A 171 11.10 -6.05 -15.22
C SER A 171 10.97 -4.97 -14.13
N ASP A 172 10.21 -5.27 -13.08
CA ASP A 172 9.85 -4.36 -12.00
C ASP A 172 10.73 -4.58 -10.75
N ASN A 173 11.87 -5.28 -10.89
CA ASN A 173 12.86 -5.38 -9.81
C ASN A 173 13.63 -4.05 -9.67
N TRP A 174 13.00 -3.07 -9.03
CA TRP A 174 13.55 -1.73 -8.87
C TRP A 174 14.87 -1.71 -8.12
N VAL A 175 15.07 -2.63 -7.18
CA VAL A 175 16.34 -2.76 -6.44
C VAL A 175 17.48 -3.14 -7.40
N ALA A 176 17.24 -4.10 -8.30
CA ALA A 176 18.24 -4.49 -9.30
C ALA A 176 18.54 -3.35 -10.28
N HIS A 177 17.55 -2.53 -10.65
CA HIS A 177 17.72 -1.45 -11.63
C HIS A 177 18.30 -0.15 -11.04
N HIS A 178 17.96 0.19 -9.80
CA HIS A 178 18.23 1.51 -9.21
C HIS A 178 19.03 1.46 -7.90
N GLY A 179 19.36 0.25 -7.42
CA GLY A 179 20.14 0.02 -6.22
C GLY A 179 19.29 -0.21 -4.97
N PRO A 180 19.94 -0.65 -3.86
CA PRO A 180 19.27 -1.09 -2.64
C PRO A 180 18.53 0.04 -1.89
N ASP A 181 18.84 1.30 -2.16
CA ASP A 181 18.25 2.45 -1.47
C ASP A 181 16.96 2.96 -2.13
N ILE A 182 16.49 2.33 -3.22
CA ILE A 182 15.37 2.84 -4.02
C ILE A 182 14.08 2.98 -3.21
N HIS A 183 13.77 2.03 -2.32
CA HIS A 183 12.58 2.13 -1.46
C HIS A 183 12.63 3.35 -0.54
N LEU A 184 13.81 3.67 0.00
CA LEU A 184 14.01 4.85 0.83
C LEU A 184 13.86 6.13 -0.01
N LYS A 185 14.38 6.15 -1.24
CA LYS A 185 14.18 7.28 -2.16
C LYS A 185 12.72 7.52 -2.47
N ILE A 186 11.94 6.46 -2.71
CA ILE A 186 10.49 6.54 -2.94
C ILE A 186 9.78 7.07 -1.68
N ALA A 187 10.05 6.52 -0.49
CA ALA A 187 9.43 7.02 0.75
C ALA A 187 9.74 8.50 1.00
N LEU A 188 10.99 8.92 0.81
CA LEU A 188 11.38 10.32 0.97
C LEU A 188 10.70 11.22 -0.08
N HIS A 189 10.59 10.73 -1.33
CA HIS A 189 9.86 11.43 -2.37
C HIS A 189 8.39 11.64 -2.00
N CYS A 190 7.71 10.54 -1.69
CA CYS A 190 6.33 10.51 -1.26
C CYS A 190 6.06 11.47 -0.10
N TYR A 191 6.93 11.48 0.91
CA TYR A 191 6.84 12.43 2.01
C TYR A 191 6.97 13.89 1.55
N ARG A 192 8.02 14.22 0.76
CA ARG A 192 8.22 15.61 0.31
C ARG A 192 7.04 16.10 -0.53
N TYR A 193 6.52 15.27 -1.43
CA TYR A 193 5.32 15.60 -2.20
C TYR A 193 4.09 15.78 -1.31
N ALA A 194 3.83 14.82 -0.42
CA ALA A 194 2.73 14.87 0.55
C ALA A 194 2.79 16.15 1.42
N ALA A 195 3.98 16.56 1.86
CA ALA A 195 4.21 17.76 2.65
C ALA A 195 4.08 19.07 1.84
N GLY A 196 3.92 19.00 0.51
CA GLY A 196 3.84 20.18 -0.37
C GLY A 196 5.21 20.75 -0.78
N ASN A 197 6.29 20.05 -0.48
CA ASN A 197 7.67 20.43 -0.77
C ASN A 197 8.26 19.69 -1.99
N GLY A 198 7.43 18.96 -2.74
CA GLY A 198 7.81 18.15 -3.88
C GLY A 198 6.84 18.30 -5.05
N ARG A 199 7.22 17.76 -6.22
CA ARG A 199 6.37 17.69 -7.41
C ARG A 199 5.79 16.29 -7.55
N SER A 200 4.59 16.18 -8.09
CA SER A 200 3.98 14.89 -8.43
C SER A 200 4.77 14.20 -9.54
N ILE A 201 5.01 12.90 -9.41
CA ILE A 201 5.62 12.06 -10.46
C ILE A 201 4.61 11.61 -11.50
N ARG A 202 3.31 11.81 -11.26
CA ARG A 202 2.26 11.49 -12.24
C ARG A 202 2.31 12.36 -13.49
N ASN A 203 3.14 13.42 -13.47
CA ASN A 203 3.41 14.27 -14.62
C ASN A 203 4.46 13.66 -15.56
N LYS A 204 5.04 12.51 -15.21
CA LYS A 204 6.01 11.76 -16.02
C LYS A 204 5.29 10.94 -17.08
N ALA A 205 5.98 10.64 -18.18
CA ALA A 205 5.38 9.91 -19.28
C ALA A 205 5.16 8.43 -18.96
N SER A 206 5.99 7.84 -18.09
CA SER A 206 5.84 6.46 -17.64
C SER A 206 6.32 6.25 -16.20
N ARG A 207 6.00 5.08 -15.66
CA ARG A 207 6.48 4.60 -14.36
C ARG A 207 8.01 4.50 -14.32
N GLU A 208 8.62 4.00 -15.37
CA GLU A 208 10.07 3.83 -15.49
C GLU A 208 10.79 5.18 -15.47
N GLU A 209 10.23 6.19 -16.15
CA GLU A 209 10.75 7.55 -16.12
C GLU A 209 10.62 8.17 -14.71
N ALA A 210 9.49 7.95 -14.04
CA ALA A 210 9.30 8.38 -12.65
C ALA A 210 10.30 7.72 -11.70
N MET A 211 10.52 6.42 -11.82
CA MET A 211 11.48 5.67 -11.00
C MET A 211 12.91 6.16 -11.20
N THR A 212 13.33 6.39 -12.45
CA THR A 212 14.65 6.93 -12.77
C THR A 212 14.82 8.36 -12.24
N TRP A 213 13.76 9.17 -12.31
CA TRP A 213 13.77 10.52 -11.73
C TRP A 213 13.87 10.48 -10.21
N ILE A 214 13.13 9.62 -9.51
CA ILE A 214 13.26 9.42 -8.05
C ILE A 214 14.67 8.96 -7.70
N ALA A 215 15.18 7.94 -8.40
CA ALA A 215 16.49 7.34 -8.14
C ALA A 215 17.64 8.36 -8.21
N SER A 216 17.54 9.34 -9.12
CA SER A 216 18.55 10.39 -9.33
C SER A 216 18.33 11.65 -8.48
N THR A 217 17.10 11.93 -8.03
CA THR A 217 16.77 13.17 -7.31
C THR A 217 17.15 13.11 -5.83
N TYR A 218 17.06 11.93 -5.21
CA TYR A 218 17.19 11.76 -3.77
C TYR A 218 18.50 11.06 -3.42
N ALA A 219 19.59 11.83 -3.31
CA ALA A 219 20.85 11.33 -2.76
C ALA A 219 20.74 11.09 -1.25
N ASP A 220 21.34 10.01 -0.77
CA ASP A 220 21.45 9.63 0.64
C ASP A 220 20.12 9.76 1.42
N PRO A 221 19.07 9.00 1.06
CA PRO A 221 17.74 9.19 1.63
C PRO A 221 17.67 8.83 3.12
N LYS A 222 18.48 7.90 3.60
CA LYS A 222 18.40 7.34 4.95
C LYS A 222 18.63 8.38 6.06
N PRO A 223 19.72 9.18 6.08
CA PRO A 223 19.88 10.25 7.06
C PRO A 223 18.73 11.26 7.07
N ALA A 224 18.19 11.59 5.89
CA ALA A 224 17.08 12.52 5.78
C ALA A 224 15.80 11.96 6.41
N ILE A 225 15.47 10.68 6.16
CA ILE A 225 14.32 10.02 6.77
C ILE A 225 14.50 9.92 8.29
N LEU A 226 15.66 9.49 8.78
CA LEU A 226 15.92 9.36 10.23
C LEU A 226 15.72 10.70 10.95
N LYS A 227 16.16 11.82 10.36
CA LYS A 227 15.92 13.15 10.92
C LYS A 227 14.43 13.48 11.03
N LEU A 228 13.63 13.06 10.06
CA LEU A 228 12.18 13.30 10.02
C LEU A 228 11.39 12.38 10.96
N LEU A 229 11.92 11.20 11.29
CA LEU A 229 11.28 10.26 12.21
C LEU A 229 11.38 10.67 13.70
N VAL A 230 12.32 11.56 14.02
CA VAL A 230 12.57 12.08 15.38
C VAL A 230 11.86 13.43 15.62
N ALA A 231 11.34 14.06 14.56
CA ALA A 231 10.69 15.37 14.59
C ALA A 231 9.21 15.28 14.96
#